data_AF-A0A9W6P659-F1
#
_entry.id   AF-A0A9W6P659-F1
#
_cell.length_a   1.000
_cell.length_b   1.000
_cell.length_c   1.000
_cell.angle_alpha   90.00
_cell.angle_beta   90.00
_cell.angle_gamma   90.00
#
_symmetry.space_group_name_H-M   'P 1'
#
loop_
_entity.id
_entity.type
_entity.pdbx_description
1 polymer ?
#
loop_
_entity_poly.entity_id
_entity_poly.type
_entity_poly.pdbx_seq_one_letter_code
_entity_poly.pdbx_strand_id
1 'polypeptide(L)'
;MSVDPPAPARPRPDGRNRWARRDDRGSQILEFATYLPLFLLMAVITLEVFISFVAVEQAENAARIGARVAEQQGPATALSAAEGALPTWMGAARVSTGYTEDGGVFSEVSIGVPVVFTIAALDYTVVRRVEMAV
;
A
#
# COMPACT_ATOMS: atom_id res chain seq x y z
N MET A 1 88.45 -33.08 15.09
CA MET A 1 87.31 -32.97 14.16
C MET A 1 86.09 -32.64 15.01
N SER A 2 85.83 -31.35 15.23
CA SER A 2 84.74 -30.86 16.09
C SER A 2 83.56 -30.54 15.20
N VAL A 3 82.41 -31.17 15.44
CA VAL A 3 81.18 -30.95 14.69
C VAL A 3 80.36 -29.92 15.46
N ASP A 4 80.19 -28.73 14.88
CA ASP A 4 79.30 -27.72 15.44
C ASP A 4 77.84 -28.20 15.42
N PRO A 5 77.04 -27.92 16.47
CA PRO A 5 75.63 -28.24 16.46
C PRO A 5 74.86 -27.32 15.49
N PRO A 6 73.81 -27.82 14.83
CA PRO A 6 73.00 -27.01 13.92
C PRO A 6 72.28 -25.90 14.71
N ALA A 7 72.32 -24.68 14.17
CA ALA A 7 71.65 -23.52 14.74
C ALA A 7 70.12 -23.74 14.83
N PRO A 8 69.44 -23.21 15.88
CA PRO A 8 67.99 -23.35 16.01
C PRO A 8 67.27 -22.60 14.89
N ALA A 9 66.36 -23.30 14.22
CA ALA A 9 65.48 -22.71 13.22
C ALA A 9 64.59 -21.64 13.87
N ARG A 10 64.70 -20.39 13.40
CA ARG A 10 63.82 -19.30 13.86
C ARG A 10 62.39 -19.60 13.41
N PRO A 11 61.37 -19.39 14.27
CA PRO A 11 59.99 -19.50 13.84
C PRO A 11 59.73 -18.45 12.75
N ARG A 12 59.34 -18.93 11.56
CA ARG A 12 58.84 -18.07 10.49
C ARG A 12 57.51 -17.47 10.98
N PRO A 13 57.31 -16.14 10.94
CA PRO A 13 56.00 -15.59 11.24
C PRO A 13 55.02 -16.14 10.20
N ASP A 14 54.07 -16.95 10.67
CA ASP A 14 53.04 -17.54 9.82
C ASP A 14 52.16 -16.40 9.29
N GLY A 15 52.40 -16.04 8.03
CA GLY A 15 51.80 -14.90 7.35
C GLY A 15 50.35 -15.12 6.95
N ARG A 16 49.51 -15.61 7.88
CA ARG A 16 48.10 -15.93 7.61
C ARG A 16 47.16 -15.19 8.55
N ASN A 17 47.15 -13.86 8.44
CA ASN A 17 46.01 -13.10 8.93
C ASN A 17 45.66 -11.92 8.01
N ARG A 18 45.66 -12.17 6.70
CA ARG A 18 45.26 -11.18 5.68
C ARG A 18 43.76 -11.18 5.37
N TRP A 19 42.97 -11.95 6.11
CA TRP A 19 41.51 -12.03 5.90
C TRP A 19 40.73 -11.18 6.93
N ALA A 20 41.34 -10.82 8.06
CA ALA A 20 40.66 -10.10 9.14
C ALA A 20 40.45 -8.58 8.91
N ARG A 21 40.67 -8.05 7.69
CA ARG A 21 40.52 -6.59 7.41
C ARG A 21 39.60 -6.25 6.25
N ARG A 22 38.93 -7.24 5.63
CA ARG A 22 38.12 -7.02 4.42
C ARG A 22 36.61 -7.08 4.66
N ASP A 23 36.16 -7.28 5.90
CA ASP A 23 34.76 -7.58 6.19
C ASP A 23 33.99 -6.46 6.91
N ASP A 24 34.62 -5.40 7.45
CA ASP A 24 33.89 -4.37 8.19
C ASP A 24 32.86 -3.63 7.32
N ARG A 25 33.18 -3.37 6.05
CA ARG A 25 32.25 -2.72 5.10
C ARG A 25 31.16 -3.66 4.59
N GLY A 26 31.45 -4.96 4.46
CA GLY A 26 30.48 -5.98 4.03
C GLY A 26 29.50 -6.34 5.14
N SER A 27 30.01 -6.39 6.38
CA SER A 27 29.22 -6.56 7.60
C SER A 27 28.18 -5.46 7.76
N GLN A 28 28.58 -4.20 7.54
CA GLN A 28 27.66 -3.06 7.66
C GLN A 28 26.54 -3.08 6.62
N ILE A 29 26.83 -3.47 5.36
CA ILE A 29 25.80 -3.63 4.31
C ILE A 29 24.81 -4.75 4.67
N LEU A 30 25.30 -5.85 5.27
CA LEU A 30 24.47 -6.99 5.66
C LEU A 30 23.54 -6.65 6.84
N GLU A 31 24.02 -5.85 7.79
CA GLU A 31 23.20 -5.33 8.89
C GLU A 31 22.04 -4.46 8.35
N PHE A 32 22.31 -3.54 7.41
CA PHE A 32 21.25 -2.77 6.73
C PHE A 32 20.31 -3.63 5.89
N ALA A 33 20.83 -4.68 5.23
CA ALA A 33 20.02 -5.59 4.43
C ALA A 33 18.98 -6.34 5.28
N THR A 34 19.19 -6.47 6.58
CA THR A 34 18.23 -7.09 7.51
C THR A 34 17.03 -6.16 7.77
N TYR A 35 17.25 -4.84 7.80
CA TYR A 35 16.19 -3.85 8.02
C TYR A 35 15.45 -3.45 6.75
N LEU A 36 16.09 -3.54 5.58
CA LEU A 36 15.48 -3.21 4.30
C LEU A 36 14.13 -3.91 4.04
N PRO A 37 13.97 -5.24 4.21
CA PRO A 37 12.68 -5.89 3.99
C PRO A 37 11.63 -5.45 5.00
N LEU A 38 12.01 -5.19 6.26
CA LEU A 38 11.09 -4.66 7.28
C LEU A 38 10.62 -3.25 6.92
N PHE A 39 11.52 -2.39 6.43
CA PHE A 39 11.18 -1.05 5.99
C PHE A 39 10.28 -1.07 4.75
N LEU A 40 10.56 -1.95 3.78
CA LEU A 40 9.71 -2.15 2.61
C LEU A 40 8.30 -2.62 3.02
N LEU A 41 8.20 -3.57 3.96
CA LEU A 41 6.92 -4.02 4.49
C LEU A 41 6.14 -2.86 5.11
N MET A 42 6.78 -2.05 5.95
CA MET A 42 6.17 -0.86 6.56
C MET A 42 5.73 0.18 5.52
N ALA A 43 6.55 0.39 4.48
CA ALA A 43 6.22 1.30 3.40
C ALA A 43 5.00 0.82 2.61
N VAL A 44 4.89 -0.50 2.33
CA VAL A 44 3.72 -1.07 1.66
C VAL A 44 2.48 -0.95 2.52
N ILE A 45 2.52 -1.29 3.81
CA ILE A 45 1.37 -1.15 4.72
C ILE A 45 0.90 0.31 4.75
N THR A 46 1.83 1.26 4.85
CA THR A 46 1.50 2.69 4.85
C THR A 46 0.85 3.10 3.54
N LEU A 47 1.36 2.62 2.41
CA LEU A 47 0.80 2.87 1.09
C LEU A 47 -0.59 2.26 0.94
N GLU A 48 -0.82 1.05 1.45
CA GLU A 48 -2.14 0.40 1.45
C GLU A 48 -3.18 1.22 2.21
N VAL A 49 -2.82 1.69 3.42
CA VAL A 49 -3.70 2.56 4.22
C VAL A 49 -4.00 3.86 3.49
N PHE A 50 -2.97 4.47 2.89
CA PHE A 50 -3.12 5.71 2.14
C PHE A 50 -4.04 5.54 0.91
N ILE A 51 -3.82 4.52 0.09
CA ILE A 51 -4.67 4.24 -1.08
C ILE A 51 -6.11 3.93 -0.66
N SER A 52 -6.29 3.17 0.43
CA SER A 52 -7.61 2.87 0.99
C SER A 52 -8.36 4.14 1.41
N PHE A 53 -7.66 5.06 2.07
CA PHE A 53 -8.21 6.35 2.46
C PHE A 53 -8.63 7.18 1.24
N VAL A 54 -7.75 7.29 0.24
CA VAL A 54 -8.04 8.00 -1.03
C VAL A 54 -9.25 7.38 -1.74
N ALA A 55 -9.39 6.05 -1.74
CA ALA A 55 -10.54 5.38 -2.34
C ALA A 55 -11.87 5.80 -1.67
N VAL A 56 -11.89 5.85 -0.33
CA VAL A 56 -13.07 6.29 0.44
C VAL A 56 -13.42 7.74 0.14
N GLU A 57 -12.44 8.65 0.13
CA GLU A 57 -12.67 10.06 -0.22
C GLU A 57 -13.24 10.23 -1.62
N GLN A 58 -12.71 9.47 -2.59
CA GLN A 58 -13.20 9.53 -3.97
C GLN A 58 -14.61 8.96 -4.12
N ALA A 59 -14.94 7.89 -3.40
CA ALA A 59 -16.30 7.36 -3.37
C ALA A 59 -17.30 8.36 -2.78
N GLU A 60 -16.91 9.06 -1.71
CA GLU A 60 -17.75 10.11 -1.11
C GLU A 60 -17.93 11.30 -2.06
N ASN A 61 -16.86 11.74 -2.73
CA ASN A 61 -16.93 12.81 -3.72
C ASN A 61 -17.86 12.43 -4.88
N ALA A 62 -17.74 11.21 -5.40
CA ALA A 62 -18.62 10.69 -6.46
C ALA A 62 -20.09 10.64 -6.00
N ALA A 63 -20.36 10.17 -4.78
CA ALA A 63 -21.72 10.14 -4.22
C ALA A 63 -22.31 11.56 -4.08
N ARG A 64 -21.50 12.53 -3.63
CA ARG A 64 -21.91 13.95 -3.53
C ARG A 64 -22.19 14.57 -4.90
N ILE A 65 -21.38 14.24 -5.92
CA ILE A 65 -21.61 14.69 -7.30
C ILE A 65 -22.91 14.09 -7.84
N GLY A 66 -23.10 12.78 -7.69
CA GLY A 66 -24.32 12.08 -8.10
C GLY A 66 -25.56 12.66 -7.45
N ALA A 67 -25.54 12.92 -6.14
CA ALA A 67 -26.69 13.45 -5.42
C ALA A 67 -27.11 14.84 -5.96
N ARG A 68 -26.15 15.75 -6.20
CA ARG A 68 -26.42 17.07 -6.80
C ARG A 68 -27.02 16.97 -8.19
N VAL A 69 -26.54 16.05 -9.01
CA VAL A 69 -27.09 15.84 -10.36
C VAL A 69 -28.47 15.18 -10.29
N ALA A 70 -28.69 14.29 -9.31
CA ALA A 70 -29.98 13.64 -9.10
C ALA A 70 -31.07 14.67 -8.75
N GLU A 71 -30.75 15.66 -7.91
CA GLU A 71 -31.67 16.76 -7.59
C GLU A 71 -32.01 17.61 -8.83
N GLN A 72 -31.01 17.90 -9.67
CA GLN A 72 -31.18 18.85 -10.79
C GLN A 72 -31.75 18.22 -12.06
N GLN A 73 -31.38 16.99 -12.36
CA GLN A 73 -31.56 16.35 -13.66
C GLN A 73 -32.15 14.94 -13.56
N GLY A 74 -32.43 14.47 -12.34
CA GLY A 74 -33.01 13.17 -12.06
C GLY A 74 -31.98 12.02 -11.95
N PRO A 75 -32.39 10.85 -11.41
CA PRO A 75 -31.48 9.76 -11.07
C PRO A 75 -30.74 9.14 -12.26
N ALA A 76 -31.38 9.06 -13.44
CA ALA A 76 -30.76 8.43 -14.61
C ALA A 76 -29.48 9.16 -15.05
N THR A 77 -29.51 10.50 -15.06
CA THR A 77 -28.35 11.33 -15.40
C THR A 77 -27.32 11.30 -14.28
N ALA A 78 -27.77 11.28 -13.02
CA ALA A 78 -26.92 11.19 -11.84
C ALA A 78 -26.03 9.95 -11.82
N LEU A 79 -26.54 8.80 -12.27
CA LEU A 79 -25.76 7.57 -12.37
C LEU A 79 -24.50 7.78 -13.21
N SER A 80 -24.66 8.28 -14.42
CA SER A 80 -23.54 8.53 -15.34
C SER A 80 -22.56 9.58 -14.82
N ALA A 81 -23.05 10.59 -14.08
CA ALA A 81 -22.22 11.63 -13.49
C ALA A 81 -21.38 11.10 -12.32
N ALA A 82 -21.96 10.26 -11.46
CA ALA A 82 -21.26 9.61 -10.35
C ALA A 82 -20.24 8.58 -10.85
N GLU A 83 -20.58 7.78 -11.88
CA GLU A 83 -19.64 6.86 -12.52
C GLU A 83 -18.47 7.60 -13.18
N GLY A 84 -18.74 8.72 -13.88
CA GLY A 84 -17.71 9.55 -14.49
C GLY A 84 -16.82 10.30 -13.50
N ALA A 85 -17.27 10.47 -12.25
CA ALA A 85 -16.49 11.08 -11.18
C ALA A 85 -15.49 10.09 -10.55
N LEU A 86 -15.68 8.78 -10.75
CA LEU A 86 -14.79 7.77 -10.19
C LEU A 86 -13.51 7.62 -11.05
N PRO A 87 -12.33 7.57 -10.41
CA PRO A 87 -11.09 7.19 -11.08
C PRO A 87 -11.16 5.84 -11.80
N THR A 88 -10.49 5.74 -12.95
CA THR A 88 -10.48 4.52 -13.79
C THR A 88 -9.96 3.27 -13.08
N TRP A 89 -9.09 3.42 -12.08
CA TRP A 89 -8.57 2.30 -11.30
C TRP A 89 -9.60 1.70 -10.32
N MET A 90 -10.76 2.36 -10.10
CA MET A 90 -11.88 1.87 -9.28
C MET A 90 -12.98 1.19 -10.11
N GLY A 91 -12.64 0.51 -11.20
CA GLY A 91 -13.62 -0.12 -12.10
C GLY A 91 -14.54 -1.19 -11.49
N ALA A 92 -14.27 -1.65 -10.25
CA ALA A 92 -15.13 -2.57 -9.51
C ALA A 92 -16.14 -1.86 -8.58
N ALA A 93 -16.12 -0.53 -8.53
CA ALA A 93 -17.09 0.26 -7.77
C ALA A 93 -18.50 0.05 -8.32
N ARG A 94 -19.49 -0.05 -7.44
CA ARG A 94 -20.91 -0.07 -7.80
C ARG A 94 -21.54 1.26 -7.45
N VAL A 95 -22.23 1.86 -8.41
CA VAL A 95 -22.97 3.10 -8.22
C VAL A 95 -24.46 2.80 -8.36
N SER A 96 -25.28 3.39 -7.50
CA SER A 96 -26.74 3.26 -7.53
C SER A 96 -27.37 4.62 -7.24
N THR A 97 -28.38 4.98 -8.02
CA THR A 97 -29.11 6.25 -7.87
C THR A 97 -30.60 5.98 -8.01
N GLY A 98 -31.43 6.68 -7.25
CA GLY A 98 -32.87 6.49 -7.32
C GLY A 98 -33.65 7.55 -6.57
N TYR A 99 -34.96 7.30 -6.44
CA TYR A 99 -35.85 8.08 -5.60
C TYR A 99 -35.99 7.41 -4.23
N THR A 100 -36.10 8.23 -3.19
CA THR A 100 -36.45 7.78 -1.83
C THR A 100 -37.97 7.64 -1.74
N GLU A 101 -38.46 6.82 -0.81
CA GLU A 101 -39.91 6.61 -0.57
C GLU A 101 -40.65 7.93 -0.25
N ASP A 102 -39.96 8.89 0.35
CA ASP A 102 -40.48 10.23 0.69
C ASP A 102 -40.47 11.22 -0.50
N GLY A 103 -40.16 10.76 -1.72
CA GLY A 103 -40.10 11.61 -2.93
C GLY A 103 -38.78 12.34 -3.13
N GLY A 104 -37.81 12.14 -2.24
CA GLY A 104 -36.44 12.64 -2.38
C GLY A 104 -35.62 11.87 -3.42
N VAL A 105 -34.34 12.23 -3.57
CA VAL A 105 -33.38 11.53 -4.44
C VAL A 105 -32.17 11.05 -3.65
N PHE A 106 -31.54 9.97 -4.09
CA PHE A 106 -30.32 9.46 -3.49
C PHE A 106 -29.26 9.08 -4.53
N SER A 107 -28.00 9.17 -4.11
CA SER A 107 -26.85 8.61 -4.81
C SER A 107 -26.02 7.79 -3.84
N GLU A 108 -25.71 6.56 -4.22
CA GLU A 108 -24.96 5.59 -3.43
C GLU A 108 -23.76 5.08 -4.23
N VAL A 109 -22.61 5.04 -3.59
CA VAL A 109 -21.36 4.49 -4.15
C VAL A 109 -20.84 3.44 -3.18
N SER A 110 -20.64 2.23 -3.70
CA SER A 110 -20.10 1.08 -2.99
C SER A 110 -18.75 0.68 -3.57
N ILE A 111 -17.71 0.65 -2.75
CA ILE A 111 -16.35 0.26 -3.15
C ILE A 111 -15.82 -0.87 -2.26
N GLY A 112 -15.09 -1.81 -2.88
CA GLY A 112 -14.23 -2.74 -2.13
C GLY A 112 -12.92 -2.03 -1.77
N VAL A 113 -12.45 -2.20 -0.54
CA VAL A 113 -11.18 -1.58 -0.11
C VAL A 113 -10.00 -2.26 -0.80
N PRO A 114 -9.13 -1.51 -1.52
CA PRO A 114 -8.01 -2.09 -2.25
C PRO A 114 -6.83 -2.40 -1.31
N VAL A 115 -6.84 -3.59 -0.69
CA VAL A 115 -5.73 -4.13 0.10
C VAL A 115 -5.01 -5.25 -0.68
N VAL A 116 -3.69 -5.16 -0.78
CA VAL A 116 -2.86 -6.10 -1.58
C VAL A 116 -2.62 -7.37 -0.79
N PHE A 117 -2.34 -7.25 0.50
CA PHE A 117 -2.18 -8.41 1.37
C PHE A 117 -3.47 -8.71 2.13
N THR A 118 -4.16 -9.75 1.72
CA THR A 118 -5.29 -10.35 2.44
C THR A 118 -4.78 -11.18 3.64
N ILE A 119 -3.92 -10.61 4.50
CA ILE A 119 -3.28 -11.31 5.64
C ILE A 119 -4.34 -11.84 6.62
N ALA A 120 -5.55 -11.26 6.60
CA ALA A 120 -6.66 -11.68 7.43
C ALA A 120 -8.01 -11.57 6.70
N ALA A 121 -8.18 -12.17 5.51
CA ALA A 121 -9.48 -12.34 4.83
C ALA A 121 -10.44 -11.12 4.92
N LEU A 122 -9.89 -9.90 4.88
CA LEU A 122 -10.64 -8.66 5.11
C LEU A 122 -11.30 -8.25 3.79
N ASP A 123 -12.39 -8.92 3.46
CA ASP A 123 -13.28 -8.48 2.39
C ASP A 123 -14.20 -7.38 2.96
N TYR A 124 -13.72 -6.13 2.91
CA TYR A 124 -14.43 -4.98 3.47
C TYR A 124 -14.98 -4.11 2.34
N THR A 125 -16.30 -4.03 2.27
CA THR A 125 -17.01 -3.13 1.36
C THR A 125 -17.45 -1.89 2.12
N VAL A 126 -17.08 -0.73 1.60
CA VAL A 126 -17.55 0.57 2.10
C VAL A 126 -18.69 1.03 1.22
N VAL A 127 -19.86 1.23 1.84
CA VAL A 127 -21.05 1.79 1.20
C VAL A 127 -21.21 3.24 1.67
N ARG A 128 -21.31 4.18 0.73
CA ARG A 128 -21.60 5.59 1.01
C ARG A 128 -22.84 6.03 0.26
N ARG A 129 -23.89 6.35 1.00
CA ARG A 129 -25.17 6.86 0.49
C ARG A 129 -25.35 8.31 0.89
N VAL A 130 -25.73 9.14 -0.06
CA VAL A 130 -26.12 10.54 0.14
C VAL A 130 -27.56 10.67 -0.32
N GLU A 131 -28.41 11.15 0.58
CA GLU A 131 -29.83 11.42 0.34
C GLU A 131 -30.06 12.93 0.37
N MET A 132 -30.97 13.38 -0.48
CA MET A 132 -31.37 14.77 -0.60
C MET A 132 -32.90 14.83 -0.61
N ALA A 133 -33.45 15.63 0.30
CA ALA A 133 -34.88 15.92 0.33
C ALA A 133 -35.21 16.88 -0.82
N VAL A 134 -36.18 16.51 -1.64
CA VAL A 134 -36.71 17.34 -2.74
C VAL A 134 -37.86 18.18 -2.21
#